data_AF-A0A1V5SKL7-F1
#
_entry.id   AF-A0A1V5SKL7-F1
#
_cell.length_a   1.000
_cell.length_b   1.000
_cell.length_c   1.000
_cell.angle_alpha   90.00
_cell.angle_beta   90.00
_cell.angle_gamma   90.00
#
_symmetry.space_group_name_H-M   'P 1'
#
loop_
_entity.id
_entity.type
_entity.pdbx_description
1 polymer ?
#
loop_
_entity_poly.entity_id
_entity_poly.type
_entity_poly.pdbx_seq_one_letter_code
_entity_poly.pdbx_strand_id
1 'polypeptide(L)'
;MLFMGSVMALLAGTYDITQVMSALGAPVLGLIILILATWTTNTINAYSAGIALTNLFQLPDSKRALATAVAGILGTVLAVAGIMNYFLNFLTILTSTIPPVAGVMIADYWVKKKGDPSKWFRYPGANWVGILSWLIGALVGIYLKIGIAPINAIIVSFVVYLVLISVVKQPQPVPSKKKA
;
A
#
# COMPACT_ATOMS: atom_id res chain seq x y z
N MET A 1 17.88 -10.64 -6.99
CA MET A 1 18.22 -9.23 -7.31
C MET A 1 19.06 -8.57 -6.23
N LEU A 2 18.65 -8.60 -4.95
CA LEU A 2 19.43 -7.97 -3.86
C LEU A 2 20.89 -8.45 -3.79
N PHE A 3 21.14 -9.75 -3.82
CA PHE A 3 22.51 -10.29 -3.77
C PHE A 3 23.43 -9.76 -4.88
N MET A 4 23.01 -9.85 -6.13
CA MET A 4 23.82 -9.41 -7.28
C MET A 4 23.98 -7.87 -7.32
N GLY A 5 22.95 -7.13 -6.91
CA GLY A 5 23.03 -5.67 -6.74
C GLY A 5 24.00 -5.27 -5.62
N SER A 6 23.97 -5.96 -4.49
CA SER A 6 24.92 -5.74 -3.39
C SER A 6 26.36 -6.02 -3.78
N VAL A 7 26.62 -7.12 -4.51
CA VAL A 7 27.97 -7.46 -4.99
C VAL A 7 28.49 -6.40 -5.96
N MET A 8 27.69 -5.98 -6.95
CA MET A 8 28.11 -4.93 -7.89
C MET A 8 28.32 -3.57 -7.20
N ALA A 9 27.47 -3.21 -6.24
CA ALA A 9 27.62 -1.96 -5.49
C ALA A 9 28.90 -1.95 -4.63
N LEU A 10 29.24 -3.08 -4.01
CA LEU A 10 30.48 -3.22 -3.23
C LEU A 10 31.73 -3.14 -4.13
N LEU A 11 31.69 -3.75 -5.32
CA LEU A 11 32.81 -3.75 -6.27
C LEU A 11 33.01 -2.39 -6.95
N ALA A 12 31.92 -1.71 -7.29
CA ALA A 12 31.96 -0.43 -8.00
C ALA A 12 31.98 0.81 -7.07
N GLY A 13 31.77 0.63 -5.76
CA GLY A 13 31.72 1.71 -4.76
C GLY A 13 30.46 2.58 -4.83
N THR A 14 29.52 2.27 -5.72
CA THR A 14 28.26 2.99 -5.91
C THR A 14 27.15 2.02 -6.29
N TYR A 15 25.94 2.27 -5.79
CA TYR A 15 24.75 1.50 -6.14
C TYR A 15 24.07 2.01 -7.43
N ASP A 16 24.55 3.11 -7.98
CA ASP A 16 24.01 3.72 -9.19
C ASP A 16 24.65 3.12 -10.45
N ILE A 17 23.86 2.32 -11.18
CA ILE A 17 24.31 1.65 -12.41
C ILE A 17 24.84 2.62 -13.46
N THR A 18 24.34 3.86 -13.50
CA THR A 18 24.81 4.87 -14.46
C THR A 18 26.21 5.35 -14.11
N GLN A 19 26.51 5.49 -12.82
CA GLN A 19 27.84 5.83 -12.34
C GLN A 19 28.82 4.68 -12.56
N VAL A 20 28.40 3.43 -12.30
CA VAL A 20 29.21 2.24 -12.59
C VAL A 20 29.60 2.19 -14.07
N MET A 21 28.63 2.30 -14.98
CA MET A 21 28.90 2.26 -16.42
C MET A 21 29.71 3.46 -16.91
N SER A 22 29.54 4.63 -16.29
CA SER A 22 30.35 5.81 -16.60
C SER A 22 31.82 5.62 -16.22
N ALA A 23 32.10 5.03 -15.05
CA ALA A 23 33.46 4.69 -14.62
C ALA A 23 34.14 3.66 -15.55
N LEU A 24 33.36 2.80 -16.19
CA LEU A 24 33.82 1.82 -17.19
C LEU A 24 33.96 2.40 -18.61
N GLY A 25 33.73 3.71 -18.81
CA GLY A 25 33.82 4.36 -20.11
C GLY A 25 32.60 4.19 -21.03
N ALA A 26 31.48 3.70 -20.50
CA ALA A 26 30.26 3.41 -21.27
C ALA A 26 28.99 4.11 -20.71
N PRO A 27 29.00 5.44 -20.49
CA PRO A 27 27.87 6.16 -19.87
C PRO A 27 26.55 6.02 -20.65
N VAL A 28 26.61 5.99 -21.98
CA VAL A 28 25.42 5.84 -22.85
C VAL A 28 24.76 4.48 -22.64
N LEU A 29 25.55 3.41 -22.49
CA LEU A 29 25.00 2.08 -22.20
C LEU A 29 24.35 2.04 -20.82
N GLY A 30 24.95 2.69 -19.82
CA GLY A 30 24.33 2.83 -18.49
C GLY A 30 22.97 3.52 -18.52
N LEU A 31 22.85 4.59 -19.30
CA LEU A 31 21.58 5.30 -19.48
C LEU A 31 20.53 4.40 -20.17
N ILE A 32 20.90 3.71 -21.24
CA ILE A 32 19.99 2.79 -21.96
C ILE A 32 19.50 1.68 -21.02
N ILE A 33 20.41 1.08 -20.24
CA ILE A 33 20.07 0.05 -19.26
C ILE A 33 19.08 0.60 -18.23
N LEU A 34 19.33 1.80 -17.69
CA LEU A 34 18.44 2.42 -16.71
C LEU A 34 17.04 2.68 -17.29
N ILE A 35 16.96 3.22 -18.51
CA ILE A 35 15.69 3.48 -19.20
C ILE A 35 14.93 2.17 -19.40
N LEU A 36 15.57 1.15 -19.98
CA LEU A 36 14.93 -0.14 -20.25
C LEU A 36 14.52 -0.87 -18.97
N ALA A 37 15.36 -0.80 -17.92
CA ALA A 37 15.07 -1.41 -16.63
C ALA A 37 13.87 -0.76 -15.92
N THR A 38 13.67 0.55 -16.08
CA THR A 38 12.57 1.29 -15.44
C THR A 38 11.32 1.40 -16.31
N TRP A 39 11.44 1.16 -17.63
CA TRP A 39 10.35 1.36 -18.59
C TRP A 39 9.10 0.56 -18.26
N THR A 40 9.24 -0.75 -18.09
CA THR A 40 8.10 -1.65 -17.88
C THR A 40 7.45 -1.39 -16.52
N THR A 41 8.25 -1.18 -15.46
CA THR A 41 7.75 -0.84 -14.12
C THR A 41 6.99 0.49 -14.10
N ASN A 42 7.54 1.54 -14.74
CA ASN A 42 6.87 2.83 -14.82
C ASN A 42 5.58 2.77 -15.64
N THR A 43 5.55 1.97 -16.71
CA THR A 43 4.35 1.75 -17.51
C THR A 43 3.24 1.09 -16.70
N ILE A 44 3.58 0.03 -15.94
CA ILE A 44 2.61 -0.65 -15.06
C ILE A 44 2.12 0.29 -13.96
N ASN A 45 3.01 1.06 -13.33
CA ASN A 45 2.65 2.00 -12.28
C ASN A 45 1.70 3.10 -12.79
N ALA A 46 1.99 3.70 -13.95
CA ALA A 46 1.13 4.71 -14.56
C ALA A 46 -0.24 4.12 -14.95
N TYR A 47 -0.25 2.91 -15.52
CA TYR A 47 -1.48 2.21 -15.89
C TYR A 47 -2.36 1.89 -14.67
N SER A 48 -1.78 1.34 -13.60
CA SER A 48 -2.48 1.06 -12.35
C SER A 48 -3.02 2.34 -11.71
N ALA A 49 -2.27 3.43 -11.74
CA ALA A 49 -2.74 4.73 -11.28
C ALA A 49 -3.91 5.26 -12.13
N GLY A 50 -3.85 5.08 -13.45
CA GLY A 50 -4.96 5.42 -14.35
C GLY A 50 -6.25 4.67 -14.02
N ILE A 51 -6.18 3.35 -13.78
CA ILE A 51 -7.33 2.55 -13.33
C ILE A 51 -7.85 3.04 -11.98
N ALA A 52 -6.95 3.34 -11.03
CA ALA A 52 -7.35 3.84 -9.73
C ALA A 52 -8.11 5.17 -9.86
N LEU A 53 -7.64 6.09 -10.70
CA LEU A 53 -8.31 7.37 -10.96
C LEU A 53 -9.65 7.19 -11.69
N THR A 54 -9.74 6.32 -12.70
CA THR A 54 -11.02 6.07 -13.38
C THR A 54 -12.06 5.51 -12.43
N ASN A 55 -11.66 4.59 -11.54
CA ASN A 55 -12.57 4.01 -10.56
C ASN A 55 -12.97 5.02 -9.47
N LEU A 56 -12.00 5.78 -8.96
CA LEU A 56 -12.23 6.78 -7.92
C LEU A 56 -13.21 7.87 -8.36
N PHE A 57 -13.03 8.38 -9.58
CA PHE A 57 -13.88 9.43 -10.15
C PHE A 57 -15.04 8.90 -10.99
N GLN A 58 -15.24 7.57 -11.04
CA GLN A 58 -16.29 6.90 -11.82
C GLN A 58 -16.32 7.35 -13.29
N LEU A 59 -15.13 7.51 -13.89
CA LEU A 59 -14.98 7.96 -15.27
C LEU A 59 -15.30 6.81 -16.23
N PRO A 60 -15.89 7.10 -17.42
CA PRO A 60 -16.09 6.08 -18.44
C PRO A 60 -14.75 5.53 -18.95
N ASP A 61 -14.73 4.26 -19.37
CA ASP A 61 -13.52 3.55 -19.81
C ASP A 61 -12.79 4.24 -20.98
N SER A 62 -13.52 4.98 -21.83
CA SER A 62 -12.95 5.78 -22.92
C SER A 62 -11.97 6.86 -22.43
N LYS A 63 -12.09 7.30 -21.17
CA LYS A 63 -11.19 8.29 -20.55
C LYS A 63 -10.01 7.65 -19.82
N ARG A 64 -9.86 6.32 -19.82
CA ARG A 64 -8.76 5.64 -19.10
C ARG A 64 -7.38 6.07 -19.57
N ALA A 65 -7.18 6.20 -20.89
CA ALA A 65 -5.91 6.67 -21.44
C ALA A 65 -5.56 8.08 -20.94
N LEU A 66 -6.56 8.97 -20.88
CA LEU A 66 -6.40 10.32 -20.34
C LEU A 66 -6.09 10.29 -18.84
N ALA A 67 -6.78 9.45 -18.06
CA ALA A 67 -6.52 9.29 -16.63
C ALA A 67 -5.09 8.79 -16.35
N THR A 68 -4.59 7.83 -17.15
CA THR A 68 -3.21 7.36 -17.10
C THR A 68 -2.22 8.47 -17.42
N ALA A 69 -2.48 9.27 -18.47
CA ALA A 69 -1.62 10.39 -18.84
C ALA A 69 -1.57 11.45 -17.73
N VAL A 70 -2.72 11.81 -17.16
CA VAL A 70 -2.81 12.75 -16.03
C VAL A 70 -2.05 12.22 -14.81
N ALA A 71 -2.19 10.94 -14.46
CA ALA A 71 -1.44 10.33 -13.37
C ALA A 71 0.08 10.42 -13.59
N GLY A 72 0.55 10.11 -14.81
CA GLY A 72 1.96 10.19 -15.18
C GLY A 72 2.50 11.62 -15.10
N ILE A 73 1.75 12.60 -15.61
CA ILE A 73 2.12 14.02 -15.54
C ILE A 73 2.20 14.48 -14.08
N LEU A 74 1.18 14.20 -13.27
CA LEU A 74 1.16 14.57 -11.85
C LEU A 74 2.31 13.91 -11.09
N GLY A 75 2.57 12.62 -11.32
CA GLY A 75 3.70 11.92 -10.71
C GLY A 75 5.04 12.54 -11.10
N THR A 76 5.21 12.92 -12.37
CA THR A 76 6.42 13.59 -12.87
C THR A 76 6.60 14.97 -12.23
N VAL A 77 5.54 15.77 -12.16
CA VAL A 77 5.56 17.08 -11.50
C VAL A 77 5.92 16.95 -10.03
N LEU A 78 5.33 15.99 -9.31
CA LEU A 78 5.66 15.72 -7.91
C LEU A 78 7.10 15.25 -7.74
N ALA A 79 7.62 14.42 -8.66
CA ALA A 79 9.02 14.00 -8.67
C ALA A 79 9.97 15.20 -8.80
N VAL A 80 9.71 16.09 -9.76
CA VAL A 80 10.49 17.33 -9.96
C VAL A 80 10.35 18.27 -8.77
N ALA A 81 9.18 18.35 -8.15
CA ALA A 81 8.94 19.14 -6.95
C ALA A 81 9.60 18.56 -5.68
N GLY A 82 10.31 17.43 -5.78
CA GLY A 82 11.08 16.87 -4.67
C GLY A 82 10.27 15.99 -3.72
N ILE A 83 9.18 15.36 -4.17
CA ILE A 83 8.42 14.40 -3.35
C ILE A 83 9.31 13.27 -2.80
N MET A 84 10.43 12.99 -3.47
CA MET A 84 11.40 11.98 -3.05
C MET A 84 12.08 12.28 -1.71
N ASN A 85 12.14 13.55 -1.31
CA ASN A 85 12.60 13.94 0.03
C ASN A 85 11.67 13.44 1.14
N TYR A 86 10.41 13.13 0.82
CA TYR A 86 9.40 12.64 1.75
C TYR A 86 9.14 11.13 1.61
N PHE A 87 9.90 10.43 0.78
CA PHE A 87 9.64 9.03 0.42
C PHE A 87 9.61 8.12 1.65
N LEU A 88 10.57 8.25 2.57
CA LEU A 88 10.60 7.44 3.80
C LEU A 88 9.42 7.73 4.74
N ASN A 89 9.02 9.00 4.86
CA ASN A 89 7.85 9.38 5.65
C ASN A 89 6.57 8.79 5.04
N PHE A 90 6.45 8.86 3.71
CA PHE A 90 5.35 8.24 2.98
C PHE A 90 5.31 6.72 3.17
N LEU A 91 6.45 6.03 3.06
CA LEU A 91 6.56 4.60 3.35
C LEU A 91 6.16 4.27 4.78
N THR A 92 6.56 5.09 5.75
CA THR A 92 6.18 4.92 7.17
C THR A 92 4.66 4.96 7.33
N ILE A 93 3.99 5.92 6.68
CA ILE A 93 2.52 6.01 6.71
C ILE A 93 1.90 4.76 6.08
N LEU A 94 2.33 4.36 4.88
CA LEU A 94 1.78 3.19 4.20
C LEU A 94 1.97 1.89 5.01
N THR A 95 3.20 1.66 5.50
CA THR A 95 3.56 0.46 6.25
C THR A 95 2.93 0.42 7.64
N SER A 96 2.51 1.56 8.20
CA SER A 96 1.82 1.60 9.48
C SER A 96 0.30 1.56 9.34
N THR A 97 -0.27 2.01 8.22
CA THR A 97 -1.73 2.12 8.03
C THR A 97 -2.35 0.95 7.27
N ILE A 98 -1.63 0.32 6.33
CA ILE A 98 -2.18 -0.82 5.57
C ILE A 98 -2.23 -2.10 6.42
N PRO A 99 -1.15 -2.51 7.13
CA PRO A 99 -1.15 -3.78 7.87
C PRO A 99 -2.22 -3.92 8.96
N PRO A 100 -2.58 -2.88 9.76
CA PRO A 100 -3.66 -2.97 10.73
C PRO A 100 -5.00 -3.48 10.19
N VAL A 101 -5.29 -3.25 8.90
CA VAL A 101 -6.50 -3.77 8.26
C VAL A 101 -6.52 -5.30 8.34
N ALA A 102 -5.37 -5.95 8.13
CA ALA A 102 -5.24 -7.40 8.26
C ALA A 102 -5.53 -7.87 9.69
N GLY A 103 -5.03 -7.16 10.71
CA GLY A 103 -5.31 -7.50 12.11
C GLY A 103 -6.81 -7.49 12.44
N VAL A 104 -7.54 -6.47 11.97
CA VAL A 104 -9.00 -6.38 12.10
C VAL A 104 -9.70 -7.52 11.35
N MET A 105 -9.30 -7.79 10.11
CA MET A 105 -9.90 -8.85 9.28
C MET A 105 -9.68 -10.24 9.89
N ILE A 106 -8.48 -10.53 10.39
CA ILE A 106 -8.15 -11.79 11.04
C ILE A 106 -8.98 -11.96 12.32
N ALA A 107 -9.09 -10.92 13.14
CA ALA A 107 -9.89 -10.95 14.37
C ALA A 107 -11.38 -11.20 14.09
N ASP A 108 -11.96 -10.50 13.12
CA ASP A 108 -13.37 -10.64 12.74
C ASP A 108 -13.65 -12.03 12.15
N TYR A 109 -12.84 -12.48 11.20
CA TYR A 109 -13.10 -13.73 10.48
C TYR A 109 -12.77 -14.97 11.31
N TRP A 110 -11.53 -15.09 11.78
CA TRP A 110 -11.06 -16.32 12.41
C TRP A 110 -11.48 -16.45 13.88
N VAL A 111 -11.50 -15.36 14.64
CA VAL A 111 -11.84 -15.42 16.07
C VAL A 111 -13.34 -15.22 16.30
N LYS A 112 -13.91 -14.11 15.81
CA LYS A 112 -15.32 -13.78 16.08
C LYS A 112 -16.28 -14.69 15.31
N LYS A 113 -16.02 -14.91 14.01
CA LYS A 113 -16.86 -15.74 13.14
C LYS A 113 -16.44 -17.21 13.10
N LYS A 114 -15.31 -17.56 13.73
CA LYS A 114 -14.76 -18.93 13.76
C LYS A 114 -14.49 -19.50 12.36
N GLY A 115 -14.08 -18.64 11.43
CA GLY A 115 -13.80 -19.01 10.04
C GLY A 115 -15.04 -19.41 9.22
N ASP A 116 -16.24 -19.05 9.69
CA ASP A 116 -17.50 -19.36 9.01
C ASP A 116 -17.95 -18.19 8.11
N PRO A 117 -17.87 -18.34 6.77
CA PRO A 117 -18.27 -17.28 5.84
C PRO A 117 -19.76 -16.93 5.92
N SER A 118 -20.61 -17.86 6.37
CA SER A 118 -22.06 -17.62 6.45
C SER A 118 -22.43 -16.57 7.50
N LYS A 119 -21.55 -16.32 8.47
CA LYS A 119 -21.71 -15.29 9.50
C LYS A 119 -21.28 -13.91 9.04
N TRP A 120 -20.77 -13.78 7.81
CA TRP A 120 -20.49 -12.48 7.23
C TRP A 120 -21.78 -11.77 6.85
N PHE A 121 -21.89 -10.50 7.23
CA PHE A 121 -22.98 -9.64 6.82
C PHE A 121 -22.45 -8.25 6.49
N ARG A 122 -23.17 -7.53 5.64
CA ARG A 122 -22.84 -6.15 5.30
C ARG A 122 -23.31 -5.23 6.42
N TYR A 123 -22.39 -4.44 6.97
CA TYR A 123 -22.72 -3.41 7.95
C TYR A 123 -23.55 -2.29 7.28
N PRO A 124 -24.67 -1.84 7.90
CA PRO A 124 -25.34 -0.62 7.46
C PRO A 124 -24.42 0.57 7.76
N GLY A 125 -23.99 1.29 6.73
CA GLY A 125 -23.03 2.38 6.86
C GLY A 125 -21.60 1.89 7.12
N ALA A 126 -20.98 2.39 8.19
CA ALA A 126 -19.57 2.14 8.52
C ALA A 126 -19.43 1.26 9.78
N ASN A 127 -18.50 0.31 9.74
CA ASN A 127 -18.12 -0.45 10.93
C ASN A 127 -17.12 0.36 11.77
N TRP A 128 -17.65 1.17 12.70
CA TRP A 128 -16.84 2.00 13.60
C TRP A 128 -15.90 1.20 14.50
N VAL A 129 -16.28 -0.02 14.90
CA VAL A 129 -15.38 -0.89 15.68
C VAL A 129 -14.16 -1.27 14.85
N GLY A 130 -14.36 -1.66 13.59
CA GLY A 130 -13.26 -1.93 12.67
C GLY A 130 -12.38 -0.70 12.42
N ILE A 131 -12.99 0.45 12.16
CA ILE A 131 -12.29 1.71 11.87
C ILE A 131 -11.45 2.17 13.08
N LEU A 132 -12.02 2.16 14.29
CA LEU A 132 -11.30 2.56 15.50
C LEU A 132 -10.14 1.61 15.81
N SER A 133 -10.35 0.31 15.64
CA SER A 133 -9.31 -0.71 15.85
C SER A 133 -8.15 -0.54 14.86
N TRP A 134 -8.48 -0.29 13.59
CA TRP A 134 -7.51 0.06 12.56
C TRP A 134 -6.73 1.33 12.91
N LEU A 135 -7.44 2.40 13.29
CA LEU A 135 -6.83 3.69 13.62
C LEU A 135 -5.85 3.57 14.79
N ILE A 136 -6.25 2.87 15.86
CA ILE A 136 -5.39 2.66 17.03
C ILE A 136 -4.16 1.82 16.64
N GLY A 137 -4.35 0.74 15.87
CA GLY A 137 -3.22 -0.05 15.36
C GLY A 137 -2.26 0.78 14.51
N ALA A 138 -2.79 1.64 13.63
CA ALA A 138 -2.00 2.50 12.77
C ALA A 138 -1.20 3.55 13.57
N LEU A 139 -1.82 4.19 14.57
CA LEU A 139 -1.14 5.13 15.45
C LEU A 139 -0.01 4.44 16.24
N VAL A 140 -0.25 3.21 16.74
CA VAL A 140 0.84 2.44 17.37
C VAL A 140 1.94 2.13 16.36
N GLY A 141 1.61 1.71 15.14
CA GLY A 141 2.61 1.48 14.08
C GLY A 141 3.49 2.70 13.80
N ILE A 142 2.92 3.90 13.85
CA ILE A 142 3.63 5.16 13.60
C ILE A 142 4.50 5.58 14.79
N TYR A 143 3.98 5.52 16.01
CA TYR A 143 4.63 6.12 17.19
C TYR A 143 5.45 5.14 18.02
N LEU A 144 5.17 3.83 17.95
CA LEU A 144 5.91 2.83 18.71
C LEU A 144 7.22 2.49 17.99
N LYS A 145 8.33 2.98 18.55
CA LYS A 145 9.69 2.77 18.00
C LYS A 145 10.33 1.44 18.41
N ILE A 146 9.56 0.51 18.96
CA ILE A 146 10.04 -0.78 19.46
C ILE A 146 9.63 -1.88 18.48
N GLY A 147 10.58 -2.71 18.04
CA GLY A 147 10.29 -3.84 17.16
C GLY A 147 9.92 -3.43 15.73
N ILE A 148 9.10 -4.24 15.07
CA ILE A 148 8.72 -4.05 13.66
C ILE A 148 7.34 -3.40 13.59
N ALA A 149 7.29 -2.14 13.14
CA ALA A 149 6.09 -1.32 13.10
C ALA A 149 4.85 -2.02 12.49
N PRO A 150 4.92 -2.64 11.29
CA PRO A 150 3.82 -3.41 10.72
C PRO A 150 3.26 -4.51 11.65
N ILE A 151 4.14 -5.23 12.36
CA ILE A 151 3.75 -6.34 13.24
C ILE A 151 2.98 -5.80 14.45
N ASN A 152 3.52 -4.75 15.08
CA ASN A 152 2.85 -4.09 16.20
C ASN A 152 1.47 -3.58 15.79
N ALA A 153 1.39 -2.96 14.61
CA ALA A 153 0.17 -2.37 14.07
C ALA A 153 -0.92 -3.45 13.84
N ILE A 154 -0.54 -4.63 13.33
CA ILE A 154 -1.42 -5.80 13.19
C ILE A 154 -1.89 -6.33 14.56
N ILE A 155 -0.96 -6.54 15.49
CA ILE A 155 -1.27 -7.12 16.80
C ILE A 155 -2.22 -6.20 17.58
N VAL A 156 -1.94 -4.90 17.60
CA VAL A 156 -2.77 -3.94 18.31
C VAL A 156 -4.15 -3.84 17.69
N SER A 157 -4.27 -3.73 16.36
CA SER A 157 -5.60 -3.64 15.74
C SER A 157 -6.41 -4.92 15.94
N PHE A 158 -5.77 -6.08 15.95
CA PHE A 158 -6.39 -7.36 16.27
C PHE A 158 -6.95 -7.38 17.71
N VAL A 159 -6.12 -7.03 18.70
CA VAL A 159 -6.52 -7.06 20.12
C VAL A 159 -7.62 -6.03 20.38
N VAL A 160 -7.45 -4.80 19.91
CA VAL A 160 -8.43 -3.72 20.07
C VAL A 160 -9.76 -4.10 19.44
N TYR A 161 -9.74 -4.74 18.27
CA TYR A 161 -10.96 -5.22 17.64
C TYR A 161 -11.70 -6.23 18.50
N LEU A 162 -11.00 -7.24 19.04
CA LEU A 162 -11.60 -8.25 19.92
C LEU A 162 -12.18 -7.66 21.21
N VAL A 163 -11.53 -6.64 21.77
CA VAL A 163 -12.05 -5.94 22.94
C VAL A 163 -13.31 -5.16 22.57
N LEU A 164 -13.24 -4.29 21.55
CA LEU A 164 -14.36 -3.44 21.16
C LEU A 164 -15.57 -4.24 20.66
N ILE A 165 -15.36 -5.31 19.89
CA ILE A 165 -16.45 -6.15 19.38
C ILE A 165 -17.16 -6.93 20.48
N SER A 166 -16.52 -7.13 21.64
CA SER A 166 -17.09 -7.81 22.80
C SER A 166 -17.94 -6.89 23.67
N VAL A 167 -17.61 -5.59 23.72
CA VAL A 167 -18.28 -4.59 24.57
C VAL A 167 -19.35 -3.80 23.82
N VAL A 168 -19.12 -3.50 22.54
CA VAL A 168 -20.03 -2.67 21.73
C VAL A 168 -21.12 -3.55 21.11
N LYS A 169 -22.39 -3.24 21.40
CA LYS A 169 -23.54 -3.84 20.71
C LYS A 169 -23.48 -3.50 19.23
N GLN A 170 -23.30 -4.52 18.39
CA GLN A 170 -23.24 -4.35 16.95
C GLN A 170 -24.66 -4.11 16.39
N PRO A 171 -24.78 -3.29 15.32
CA PRO A 171 -26.02 -3.22 14.55
C PRO A 171 -26.44 -4.62 14.10
N GLN A 172 -27.74 -4.92 14.21
CA GLN A 172 -28.29 -6.19 13.74
C GLN A 172 -28.02 -6.35 12.23
N PRO A 173 -27.73 -7.58 11.75
CA PRO A 173 -27.49 -7.83 10.34
C PRO A 173 -28.69 -7.37 9.52
N VAL A 174 -28.46 -6.53 8.51
CA VAL A 174 -29.50 -6.29 7.49
C VAL A 174 -29.66 -7.60 6.71
N PRO A 175 -30.88 -8.19 6.63
CA PRO A 175 -31.08 -9.41 5.87
C PRO A 175 -30.54 -9.22 4.45
N SER A 176 -29.62 -10.10 4.04
CA SER A 176 -29.18 -10.18 2.65
C SER A 176 -30.42 -10.34 1.78
N LYS A 177 -30.79 -9.31 1.00
CA LYS A 177 -31.79 -9.46 -0.05
C LYS A 177 -31.29 -10.60 -0.94
N LYS A 178 -31.94 -11.77 -0.85
CA LYS A 178 -31.72 -12.86 -1.82
C LYS A 178 -31.87 -12.22 -3.19
N LYS A 179 -30.80 -12.27 -4.00
CA LYS A 179 -30.93 -12.01 -5.44
C LYS A 179 -31.88 -13.10 -5.94
N ALA A 180 -33.12 -12.71 -6.22
CA ALA A 180 -34.06 -13.50 -7.01
C ALA A 180 -33.62 -13.48 -8.46
#